data_AF-A0A1F8NAJ6-F1
#
_entry.id   AF-A0A1F8NAJ6-F1
#
_cell.length_a   1.000
_cell.length_b   1.000
_cell.length_c   1.000
_cell.angle_alpha   90.00
_cell.angle_beta   90.00
_cell.angle_gamma   90.00
#
_symmetry.space_group_name_H-M   'P 1'
#
loop_
_entity.id
_entity.type
_entity.pdbx_description
1 polymer ?
#
loop_
_entity_poly.entity_id
_entity_poly.type
_entity_poly.pdbx_seq_one_letter_code
_entity_poly.pdbx_strand_id
1 'polypeptide(L)'
;MRGKGRILPVMALLAALMATGLAVAACGGDGQETSPTASLTAVVSPTQQVTQTQSPPTETVSPTPTESVSPTATVSVSPTPPEDTCSDTPKILRPQPGETVPMETEVEFRVSPPESGDQHPQVLVRPMLPNQDYWVQRVPTQEGNCDWLSRPVHVGEGGDRGLTFRVCAVVTDEVLTLGQRVFNLPQGPSDCVEVIRE
;
A
#
# COMPACT_ATOMS: atom_id res chain seq x y z
N MET A 1 62.63 -32.74 -10.65
CA MET A 1 61.73 -33.90 -10.90
C MET A 1 60.30 -33.38 -10.79
N ARG A 2 59.72 -32.78 -11.85
CA ARG A 2 58.77 -33.34 -12.85
C ARG A 2 57.57 -34.11 -12.28
N GLY A 3 56.38 -33.57 -12.57
CA GLY A 3 55.05 -34.20 -12.53
C GLY A 3 53.99 -33.12 -12.23
N LYS A 4 53.60 -32.21 -13.14
CA LYS A 4 52.76 -32.38 -14.35
C LYS A 4 51.57 -33.33 -14.15
N GLY A 5 50.46 -32.78 -13.65
CA GLY A 5 49.11 -33.28 -13.89
C GLY A 5 48.35 -32.27 -14.76
N ARG A 6 48.13 -32.61 -16.03
CA ARG A 6 47.19 -31.98 -16.98
C ARG A 6 46.45 -33.12 -17.67
N ILE A 7 45.29 -32.79 -18.27
CA ILE A 7 44.48 -33.50 -19.31
C ILE A 7 43.15 -34.03 -18.72
N LEU A 8 42.00 -33.31 -18.84
CA LEU A 8 41.05 -33.05 -19.98
C LEU A 8 39.78 -33.94 -19.83
N PRO A 9 38.62 -33.76 -20.54
CA PRO A 9 38.08 -32.68 -21.42
C PRO A 9 36.62 -32.24 -21.09
N VAL A 10 36.16 -31.03 -21.45
CA VAL A 10 35.25 -30.68 -22.58
C VAL A 10 34.25 -31.77 -23.03
N MET A 11 32.93 -31.55 -22.86
CA MET A 11 31.83 -31.96 -23.76
C MET A 11 30.53 -31.19 -23.37
N ALA A 12 30.04 -30.29 -24.24
CA ALA A 12 28.85 -30.46 -25.11
C ALA A 12 27.51 -30.27 -24.36
N LEU A 13 26.85 -29.11 -24.47
CA LEU A 13 25.90 -28.71 -25.53
C LEU A 13 24.70 -29.66 -25.64
N LEU A 14 23.51 -29.21 -25.23
CA LEU A 14 22.28 -29.49 -25.99
C LEU A 14 21.19 -28.46 -25.67
N ALA A 15 20.71 -27.81 -26.73
CA ALA A 15 19.51 -27.00 -26.75
C ALA A 15 18.27 -27.91 -26.83
N ALA A 16 17.16 -27.49 -26.23
CA ALA A 16 15.83 -28.01 -26.55
C ALA A 16 14.88 -26.83 -26.75
N LEU A 17 14.77 -26.43 -28.02
CA LEU A 17 13.69 -25.63 -28.57
C LEU A 17 12.58 -26.61 -28.96
N MET A 18 11.39 -26.47 -28.39
CA MET A 18 10.13 -27.09 -28.86
C MET A 18 8.98 -26.19 -28.38
N ALA A 19 7.86 -26.02 -29.05
CA ALA A 19 7.47 -26.08 -30.45
C ALA A 19 6.07 -25.43 -30.46
N THR A 20 5.83 -24.61 -31.46
CA THR A 20 4.55 -24.04 -31.89
C THR A 20 3.37 -25.02 -31.85
N GLY A 21 2.22 -24.54 -31.37
CA GLY A 21 0.91 -25.11 -31.67
C GLY A 21 -0.11 -23.99 -31.93
N LEU A 22 -0.44 -23.78 -33.20
CA LEU A 22 -1.39 -22.79 -33.70
C LEU A 22 -2.68 -23.51 -34.17
N ALA A 23 -3.83 -22.96 -33.76
CA ALA A 23 -5.16 -22.96 -34.40
C ALA A 23 -5.92 -24.27 -34.69
N VAL A 24 -7.24 -24.27 -34.44
CA VAL A 24 -8.32 -24.33 -35.48
C VAL A 24 -9.70 -24.09 -34.84
N ALA A 25 -10.56 -23.43 -35.61
CA ALA A 25 -11.90 -22.93 -35.34
C ALA A 25 -13.05 -23.93 -35.64
N ALA A 26 -14.25 -23.64 -35.13
CA ALA A 26 -15.57 -23.91 -35.75
C ALA A 26 -16.67 -23.30 -34.84
N CYS A 27 -17.40 -22.26 -35.25
CA CYS A 27 -18.66 -22.26 -36.01
C CYS A 27 -19.95 -22.57 -35.20
N GLY A 28 -20.78 -21.52 -35.05
CA GLY A 28 -22.20 -21.52 -35.46
C GLY A 28 -23.25 -22.25 -34.60
N GLY A 29 -24.31 -21.52 -34.20
CA GLY A 29 -25.52 -22.11 -33.65
C GLY A 29 -26.56 -21.08 -33.19
N ASP A 30 -27.38 -20.60 -34.13
CA ASP A 30 -28.63 -19.86 -33.94
C ASP A 30 -29.75 -20.66 -33.24
N GLY A 31 -30.74 -19.95 -32.66
CA GLY A 31 -32.07 -20.46 -32.27
C GLY A 31 -32.42 -20.15 -30.81
N GLN A 32 -33.06 -19.03 -30.45
CA GLN A 32 -34.46 -18.61 -30.62
C GLN A 32 -35.43 -19.10 -29.51
N GLU A 33 -36.08 -18.10 -28.90
CA GLU A 33 -37.32 -18.08 -28.08
C GLU A 33 -37.38 -18.89 -26.77
N THR A 34 -37.70 -18.28 -25.63
CA THR A 34 -39.04 -17.74 -25.35
C THR A 34 -39.01 -16.69 -24.23
N SER A 35 -39.62 -15.53 -24.48
CA SER A 35 -40.28 -14.65 -23.49
C SER A 35 -41.78 -15.03 -23.50
N PRO A 36 -42.68 -14.60 -22.59
CA PRO A 36 -42.54 -13.53 -21.59
C PRO A 36 -43.15 -13.84 -20.20
N THR A 37 -42.95 -12.96 -19.21
CA THR A 37 -44.03 -12.33 -18.41
C THR A 37 -43.46 -11.41 -17.33
N ALA A 38 -44.03 -10.20 -17.34
CA ALA A 38 -43.91 -9.02 -16.50
C ALA A 38 -43.53 -9.17 -15.02
N SER A 39 -42.89 -8.13 -14.49
CA SER A 39 -43.49 -7.30 -13.43
C SER A 39 -42.87 -5.91 -13.41
N LEU A 40 -43.72 -4.90 -13.69
CA LEU A 40 -43.47 -3.48 -13.49
C LEU A 40 -43.57 -3.17 -12.00
N THR A 41 -42.51 -2.65 -11.39
CA THR A 41 -42.62 -1.98 -10.09
C THR A 41 -42.06 -0.58 -10.25
N ALA A 42 -42.98 0.37 -10.44
CA ALA A 42 -42.72 1.79 -10.30
C ALA A 42 -42.31 2.06 -8.85
N VAL A 43 -41.15 2.67 -8.63
CA VAL A 43 -40.79 3.24 -7.33
C VAL A 43 -40.76 4.75 -7.47
N VAL A 44 -41.60 5.34 -6.64
CA VAL A 44 -42.07 6.71 -6.59
C VAL A 44 -40.96 7.64 -6.09
N SER A 45 -40.78 8.77 -6.79
CA SER A 45 -40.00 9.91 -6.31
C SER A 45 -40.65 10.53 -5.06
N PRO A 46 -39.91 10.78 -3.97
CA PRO A 46 -40.38 11.70 -2.95
C PRO A 46 -39.99 13.14 -3.30
N THR A 47 -41.00 13.97 -3.54
CA THR A 47 -40.90 15.44 -3.49
C THR A 47 -41.20 15.89 -2.05
N GLN A 48 -40.46 16.92 -1.62
CA GLN A 48 -40.73 17.85 -0.50
C GLN A 48 -40.41 17.38 0.93
N GLN A 49 -39.61 18.17 1.67
CA GLN A 49 -40.17 19.18 2.58
C GLN A 49 -39.10 20.17 3.07
N VAL A 50 -39.37 21.45 2.86
CA VAL A 50 -38.72 22.56 3.57
C VAL A 50 -39.29 22.57 4.99
N THR A 51 -38.42 22.46 5.99
CA THR A 51 -38.79 22.72 7.39
C THR A 51 -37.87 23.82 7.91
N GLN A 52 -38.41 25.04 7.98
CA GLN A 52 -37.88 26.10 8.83
C GLN A 52 -38.16 25.74 10.29
N THR A 53 -37.15 25.79 11.15
CA THR A 53 -37.29 25.84 12.61
C THR A 53 -36.09 26.64 13.12
N GLN A 54 -36.18 27.97 13.16
CA GLN A 54 -36.73 28.79 14.26
C GLN A 54 -35.85 28.67 15.52
N SER A 55 -35.08 29.75 15.75
CA SER A 55 -34.16 29.94 16.88
C SER A 55 -34.90 29.91 18.22
N PRO A 56 -34.36 29.27 19.28
CA PRO A 56 -34.89 29.44 20.62
C PRO A 56 -34.48 30.80 21.24
N PRO A 57 -35.31 31.33 22.16
CA PRO A 57 -35.23 32.70 22.65
C PRO A 57 -34.11 32.96 23.66
N THR A 58 -33.68 34.22 23.70
CA THR A 58 -32.88 34.84 24.75
C THR A 58 -33.57 34.70 26.10
N GLU A 59 -33.04 33.87 27.00
CA GLU A 59 -33.31 33.99 28.44
C GLU A 59 -32.12 34.68 29.12
N THR A 60 -32.36 35.94 29.46
CA THR A 60 -31.55 36.74 30.36
C THR A 60 -31.69 36.19 31.78
N VAL A 61 -30.65 35.55 32.30
CA VAL A 61 -30.47 35.37 33.75
C VAL A 61 -29.14 35.98 34.15
N SER A 62 -29.25 37.13 34.82
CA SER A 62 -28.17 37.77 35.55
C SER A 62 -27.97 37.03 36.88
N PRO A 63 -26.72 36.78 37.28
CA PRO A 63 -26.35 37.13 38.65
C PRO A 63 -25.06 37.97 38.71
N THR A 64 -25.02 38.84 39.70
CA THR A 64 -23.91 39.72 40.13
C THR A 64 -23.73 39.49 41.65
N PRO A 65 -22.59 39.69 42.35
CA PRO A 65 -21.18 39.94 41.97
C PRO A 65 -20.12 39.08 42.73
N THR A 66 -18.84 39.28 42.37
CA THR A 66 -17.59 39.13 43.17
C THR A 66 -17.14 37.75 43.65
N GLU A 67 -16.14 37.17 42.98
CA GLU A 67 -14.81 36.98 43.60
C GLU A 67 -13.72 36.84 42.52
N SER A 68 -12.66 37.62 42.68
CA SER A 68 -11.52 37.73 41.79
C SER A 68 -10.53 36.60 42.08
N VAL A 69 -10.40 35.64 41.17
CA VAL A 69 -9.20 34.80 41.08
C VAL A 69 -8.81 34.71 39.61
N SER A 70 -7.66 35.28 39.27
CA SER A 70 -7.07 35.19 37.94
C SER A 70 -6.84 33.72 37.59
N PRO A 71 -7.38 33.18 36.48
CA PRO A 71 -6.85 31.93 35.96
C PRO A 71 -5.48 32.25 35.35
N THR A 72 -4.41 31.85 36.04
CA THR A 72 -3.09 31.71 35.42
C THR A 72 -3.27 30.85 34.18
N ALA A 73 -3.10 31.44 33.00
CA ALA A 73 -3.11 30.73 31.73
C ALA A 73 -1.92 29.77 31.71
N THR A 74 -2.14 28.52 32.10
CA THR A 74 -1.18 27.45 31.88
C THR A 74 -1.14 27.19 30.38
N VAL A 75 -0.15 27.75 29.71
CA VAL A 75 0.18 27.36 28.33
C VAL A 75 0.63 25.90 28.42
N SER A 76 -0.28 24.99 28.12
CA SER A 76 0.06 23.59 27.83
C SER A 76 0.89 23.58 26.55
N VAL A 77 2.19 23.75 26.69
CA VAL A 77 3.14 23.34 25.66
C VAL A 77 3.12 21.82 25.68
N SER A 78 2.27 21.24 24.83
CA SER A 78 2.37 19.83 24.53
C SER A 78 3.78 19.62 23.96
N PRO A 79 4.67 18.84 24.59
CA PRO A 79 5.98 18.60 24.02
C PRO A 79 5.76 17.88 22.69
N THR A 80 6.09 18.55 21.59
CA THR A 80 6.24 17.89 20.30
C THR A 80 7.29 16.79 20.50
N PRO A 81 6.95 15.50 20.30
CA PRO A 81 7.92 14.43 20.43
C PRO A 81 9.11 14.71 19.50
N PRO A 82 10.36 14.44 19.91
CA PRO A 82 11.49 14.57 19.01
C PRO A 82 11.29 13.62 17.81
N GLU A 83 11.05 14.19 16.62
CA GLU A 83 10.84 13.44 15.37
C GLU A 83 12.09 12.67 14.90
N ASP A 84 13.19 12.77 15.63
CA ASP A 84 14.50 12.21 15.29
C ASP A 84 14.88 10.95 16.08
N THR A 85 13.95 10.39 16.85
CA THR A 85 14.22 9.12 17.55
C THR A 85 13.88 7.96 16.64
N CYS A 86 14.86 7.10 16.37
CA CYS A 86 14.65 5.86 15.65
C CYS A 86 13.67 4.95 16.40
N SER A 87 12.87 4.20 15.65
CA SER A 87 11.89 3.26 16.18
C SER A 87 12.08 1.90 15.52
N ASP A 88 11.78 0.84 16.25
CA ASP A 88 11.84 -0.53 15.73
C ASP A 88 10.64 -0.85 14.81
N THR A 89 9.63 0.02 14.79
CA THR A 89 8.52 -0.05 13.84
C THR A 89 8.79 0.93 12.70
N PRO A 90 8.74 0.47 11.43
CA PRO A 90 8.80 1.36 10.28
C PRO A 90 7.77 2.48 10.36
N LYS A 91 8.15 3.67 9.88
CA LYS A 91 7.22 4.77 9.61
C LYS A 91 7.45 5.27 8.20
N ILE A 92 6.47 5.10 7.32
CA ILE A 92 6.54 5.61 5.96
C ILE A 92 6.43 7.13 6.00
N LEU A 93 7.40 7.80 5.38
CA LEU A 93 7.47 9.24 5.22
C LEU A 93 6.98 9.66 3.83
N ARG A 94 7.27 8.85 2.81
CA ARG A 94 6.75 8.99 1.46
C ARG A 94 6.47 7.62 0.86
N PRO A 95 5.39 7.46 0.09
CA PRO A 95 4.34 8.45 -0.19
C PRO A 95 3.45 8.74 1.04
N GLN A 96 2.70 9.83 1.01
CA GLN A 96 1.71 10.16 2.04
C GLN A 96 0.40 9.36 1.83
N PRO A 97 -0.36 9.07 2.89
CA PRO A 97 -1.67 8.44 2.75
C PRO A 97 -2.60 9.24 1.83
N GLY A 98 -3.21 8.56 0.85
CA GLY A 98 -4.11 9.13 -0.15
C GLY A 98 -3.41 9.86 -1.31
N GLU A 99 -2.07 9.90 -1.32
CA GLU A 99 -1.30 10.55 -2.39
C GLU A 99 -1.54 9.85 -3.74
N THR A 100 -1.57 10.65 -4.82
CA THR A 100 -1.63 10.13 -6.19
C THR A 100 -0.21 10.00 -6.73
N VAL A 101 0.19 8.79 -7.15
CA VAL A 101 1.57 8.47 -7.50
C VAL A 101 1.71 7.92 -8.93
N PRO A 102 2.86 8.17 -9.60
CA PRO A 102 3.21 7.54 -10.87
C PRO A 102 3.37 6.01 -10.72
N MET A 103 3.56 5.31 -11.85
CA MET A 103 3.75 3.85 -11.88
C MET A 103 4.99 3.43 -11.12
N GLU A 104 6.05 4.23 -11.25
CA GLU A 104 7.29 4.07 -10.53
C GLU A 104 7.44 5.25 -9.60
N THR A 105 7.47 4.99 -8.30
CA THR A 105 7.65 6.01 -7.27
C THR A 105 8.84 5.64 -6.37
N GLU A 106 9.11 6.47 -5.37
CA GLU A 106 10.02 6.16 -4.29
C GLU A 106 9.27 5.97 -2.98
N VAL A 107 9.81 5.11 -2.11
CA VAL A 107 9.31 4.90 -0.76
C VAL A 107 10.42 5.23 0.21
N GLU A 108 10.19 6.27 0.99
CA GLU A 108 11.06 6.71 2.09
C GLU A 108 10.40 6.31 3.41
N PHE A 109 11.17 5.70 4.29
CA PHE A 109 10.66 5.33 5.62
C PHE A 109 11.77 5.37 6.66
N ARG A 110 11.37 5.51 7.93
CA ARG A 110 12.26 5.48 9.08
C ARG A 110 12.10 4.20 9.88
N VAL A 111 13.20 3.52 10.18
CA VAL A 111 13.26 2.41 11.14
C VAL A 111 14.70 2.25 11.65
N SER A 112 14.84 1.88 12.92
CA SER A 112 16.13 1.46 13.49
C SER A 112 16.78 0.40 12.61
N PRO A 113 18.10 0.48 12.36
CA PRO A 113 18.81 -0.61 11.69
C PRO A 113 18.61 -1.91 12.49
N PRO A 114 18.28 -3.03 11.83
CA PRO A 114 18.07 -4.28 12.54
C PRO A 114 19.34 -4.71 13.29
N GLU A 115 19.19 -5.11 14.55
CA GLU A 115 20.32 -5.53 15.39
C GLU A 115 20.87 -6.91 15.00
N SER A 116 19.99 -7.76 14.45
CA SER A 116 20.35 -9.07 13.93
C SER A 116 20.55 -9.00 12.41
N GLY A 117 21.58 -9.69 11.91
CA GLY A 117 21.83 -9.82 10.47
C GLY A 117 20.75 -10.61 9.71
N ASP A 118 19.83 -11.25 10.42
CA ASP A 118 18.73 -12.02 9.84
C ASP A 118 17.50 -11.15 9.54
N GLN A 119 17.40 -9.94 10.10
CA GLN A 119 16.28 -9.04 9.90
C GLN A 119 16.55 -8.05 8.76
N HIS A 120 15.56 -7.86 7.90
CA HIS A 120 15.68 -7.09 6.67
C HIS A 120 14.50 -6.14 6.47
N PRO A 121 14.73 -4.83 6.30
CA PRO A 121 13.70 -3.91 5.83
C PRO A 121 13.31 -4.25 4.40
N GLN A 122 12.02 -4.31 4.13
CA GLN A 122 11.45 -4.63 2.82
C GLN A 122 10.27 -3.72 2.52
N VAL A 123 10.06 -3.44 1.24
CA VAL A 123 8.88 -2.73 0.75
C VAL A 123 8.02 -3.67 -0.07
N LEU A 124 6.72 -3.67 0.19
CA LEU A 124 5.75 -4.48 -0.51
C LEU A 124 4.59 -3.61 -1.00
N VAL A 125 4.04 -3.94 -2.16
CA VAL A 125 2.90 -3.23 -2.74
C VAL A 125 1.82 -4.22 -3.13
N ARG A 126 0.56 -3.91 -2.83
CA ARG A 126 -0.58 -4.66 -3.37
C ARG A 126 -1.69 -3.74 -3.86
N PRO A 127 -2.47 -4.13 -4.87
CA PRO A 127 -3.74 -3.48 -5.14
C PRO A 127 -4.74 -3.72 -4.02
N MET A 128 -5.59 -2.73 -3.71
CA MET A 128 -6.70 -2.84 -2.77
C MET A 128 -7.94 -3.47 -3.44
N LEU A 129 -7.72 -4.61 -4.09
CA LEU A 129 -8.76 -5.46 -4.67
C LEU A 129 -8.82 -6.80 -3.92
N PRO A 130 -9.94 -7.55 -4.00
CA PRO A 130 -10.03 -8.86 -3.38
C PRO A 130 -8.97 -9.84 -3.91
N ASN A 131 -8.44 -10.67 -3.01
CA ASN A 131 -7.54 -11.79 -3.32
C ASN A 131 -6.29 -11.39 -4.12
N GLN A 132 -5.71 -10.23 -3.80
CA GLN A 132 -4.46 -9.77 -4.41
C GLN A 132 -3.27 -10.01 -3.49
N ASP A 133 -2.18 -10.49 -4.09
CA ASP A 133 -0.91 -10.67 -3.40
C ASP A 133 -0.16 -9.35 -3.25
N TYR A 134 0.70 -9.28 -2.24
CA TYR A 134 1.77 -8.31 -2.14
C TYR A 134 2.93 -8.67 -3.06
N TRP A 135 3.47 -7.67 -3.74
CA TRP A 135 4.63 -7.78 -4.61
C TRP A 135 5.82 -7.18 -3.89
N VAL A 136 6.85 -8.00 -3.70
CA VAL A 136 8.10 -7.59 -3.08
C VAL A 136 8.82 -6.63 -4.03
N GLN A 137 9.14 -5.45 -3.52
CA GLN A 137 9.80 -4.39 -4.28
C GLN A 137 11.32 -4.49 -4.14
N ARG A 138 12.02 -3.48 -4.65
CA ARG A 138 13.47 -3.40 -4.50
C ARG A 138 13.82 -3.31 -3.01
N VAL A 139 14.88 -4.02 -2.63
CA VAL A 139 15.44 -3.95 -1.27
C VAL A 139 15.81 -2.49 -0.97
N PRO A 140 15.28 -1.91 0.12
CA PRO A 140 15.61 -0.56 0.55
C PRO A 140 17.10 -0.40 0.84
N THR A 141 17.66 0.74 0.48
CA THR A 141 19.03 1.13 0.85
C THR A 141 18.98 2.06 2.05
N GLN A 142 19.84 1.81 3.03
CA GLN A 142 20.01 2.71 4.16
C GLN A 142 20.78 3.96 3.71
N GLU A 143 20.18 5.14 3.86
CA GLU A 143 20.81 6.42 3.48
C GLU A 143 21.21 7.26 4.69
N GLY A 144 20.55 7.06 5.83
CA GLY A 144 20.82 7.72 7.09
C GLY A 144 20.94 6.74 8.25
N ASN A 145 21.01 7.25 9.47
CA ASN A 145 21.07 6.38 10.65
C ASN A 145 19.86 5.45 10.71
N CYS A 146 18.67 5.98 10.39
CA CYS A 146 17.41 5.23 10.42
C CYS A 146 16.55 5.51 9.18
N ASP A 147 17.07 6.24 8.20
CA ASP A 147 16.38 6.58 6.97
C ASP A 147 16.70 5.54 5.90
N TRP A 148 15.64 5.02 5.28
CA TRP A 148 15.70 4.00 4.24
C TRP A 148 14.95 4.46 3.00
N LEU A 149 15.53 4.17 1.83
CA LEU A 149 14.96 4.53 0.53
C LEU A 149 14.83 3.28 -0.34
N SER A 150 13.63 3.03 -0.89
CA SER A 150 13.43 2.08 -1.98
C SER A 150 13.00 2.82 -3.25
N ARG A 151 13.78 2.67 -4.33
CA ARG A 151 13.50 3.30 -5.63
C ARG A 151 14.06 2.49 -6.80
N PRO A 152 13.28 2.22 -7.87
CA PRO A 152 11.85 2.50 -7.97
C PRO A 152 11.03 1.44 -7.24
N VAL A 153 9.87 1.86 -6.75
CA VAL A 153 8.76 1.03 -6.27
C VAL A 153 7.66 1.08 -7.32
N HIS A 154 7.22 -0.09 -7.78
CA HIS A 154 6.21 -0.23 -8.82
C HIS A 154 4.82 -0.33 -8.20
N VAL A 155 3.98 0.66 -8.51
CA VAL A 155 2.59 0.76 -8.05
C VAL A 155 1.69 0.45 -9.24
N GLY A 156 1.29 -0.82 -9.35
CA GLY A 156 0.47 -1.29 -10.47
C GLY A 156 1.19 -1.34 -11.82
N GLU A 157 0.41 -1.67 -12.84
CA GLU A 157 0.81 -1.71 -14.25
C GLU A 157 0.11 -0.59 -15.05
N GLY A 158 0.36 -0.51 -16.36
CA GLY A 158 -0.15 0.58 -17.20
C GLY A 158 -1.68 0.72 -17.24
N GLY A 159 -2.42 -0.36 -16.97
CA GLY A 159 -3.89 -0.38 -16.94
C GLY A 159 -4.52 0.04 -15.61
N ASP A 160 -3.72 0.23 -14.55
CA ASP A 160 -4.21 0.32 -13.17
C ASP A 160 -4.49 1.76 -12.70
N ARG A 161 -4.65 2.70 -13.63
CA ARG A 161 -4.91 4.11 -13.28
C ARG A 161 -6.20 4.26 -12.47
N GLY A 162 -6.15 5.10 -11.45
CA GLY A 162 -7.24 5.34 -10.50
C GLY A 162 -7.42 4.24 -9.46
N LEU A 163 -6.69 3.13 -9.52
CA LEU A 163 -6.76 2.09 -8.50
C LEU A 163 -5.99 2.50 -7.25
N THR A 164 -6.51 2.10 -6.10
CA THR A 164 -5.84 2.25 -4.82
C THR A 164 -4.89 1.08 -4.59
N PHE A 165 -3.67 1.39 -4.16
CA PHE A 165 -2.65 0.44 -3.78
C PHE A 165 -2.27 0.66 -2.32
N ARG A 166 -1.99 -0.43 -1.61
CA ARG A 166 -1.38 -0.40 -0.30
C ARG A 166 0.12 -0.64 -0.44
N VAL A 167 0.91 0.30 0.04
CA VAL A 167 2.37 0.25 0.11
C VAL A 167 2.74 0.03 1.57
N CYS A 168 3.53 -1.00 1.87
CA CYS A 168 3.96 -1.32 3.21
C CYS A 168 5.48 -1.37 3.31
N ALA A 169 6.04 -0.84 4.39
CA ALA A 169 7.39 -1.09 4.84
C ALA A 169 7.33 -2.09 6.01
N VAL A 170 8.13 -3.14 5.96
CA VAL A 170 8.17 -4.20 6.99
C VAL A 170 9.61 -4.56 7.31
N VAL A 171 9.90 -4.84 8.58
CA VAL A 171 11.15 -5.49 8.99
C VAL A 171 10.83 -6.95 9.26
N THR A 172 11.43 -7.85 8.48
CA THR A 172 11.12 -9.29 8.54
C THR A 172 12.41 -10.12 8.53
N ASP A 173 12.37 -11.31 9.11
CA ASP A 173 13.42 -12.33 9.05
C ASP A 173 13.25 -13.27 7.84
N GLU A 174 12.18 -13.09 7.06
CA GLU A 174 11.92 -13.85 5.85
C GLU A 174 12.85 -13.40 4.70
N VAL A 175 13.44 -14.37 3.99
CA VAL A 175 14.23 -14.10 2.79
C VAL A 175 13.28 -13.87 1.60
N LEU A 176 13.05 -12.61 1.27
CA LEU A 176 12.18 -12.19 0.17
C LEU A 176 12.99 -11.76 -1.06
N THR A 177 12.50 -12.13 -2.24
CA THR A 177 13.15 -11.79 -3.52
C THR A 177 12.33 -10.75 -4.28
N LEU A 178 12.99 -9.78 -4.93
CA LEU A 178 12.34 -8.80 -5.81
C LEU A 178 11.37 -9.48 -6.80
N GLY A 179 10.15 -8.98 -6.89
CA GLY A 179 9.09 -9.49 -7.77
C GLY A 179 8.37 -10.73 -7.25
N GLN A 180 8.81 -11.32 -6.12
CA GLN A 180 8.08 -12.38 -5.45
C GLN A 180 6.68 -11.90 -5.04
N ARG A 181 5.69 -12.79 -5.18
CA ARG A 181 4.33 -12.56 -4.72
C ARG A 181 4.09 -13.32 -3.42
N VAL A 182 3.56 -12.62 -2.42
CA VAL A 182 3.20 -13.19 -1.12
C VAL A 182 1.77 -12.81 -0.78
N PHE A 183 0.96 -13.79 -0.38
CA PHE A 183 -0.47 -13.59 -0.14
C PHE A 183 -0.72 -12.70 1.09
N ASN A 184 0.06 -12.92 2.15
CA ASN A 184 0.00 -12.14 3.38
C ASN A 184 1.21 -11.22 3.48
N LEU A 185 1.06 -10.12 4.21
CA LEU A 185 2.20 -9.30 4.61
C LEU A 185 3.12 -10.18 5.49
N PRO A 186 4.44 -10.21 5.22
CA PRO A 186 5.42 -10.92 6.05
C PRO A 186 5.30 -10.54 7.52
N GLN A 187 5.65 -11.46 8.41
CA GLN A 187 5.60 -11.15 9.84
C GLN A 187 6.68 -10.15 10.23
N GLY A 188 6.30 -9.20 11.08
CA GLY A 188 7.21 -8.22 11.67
C GLY A 188 6.57 -6.85 11.89
N PRO A 189 7.31 -5.92 12.53
CA PRO A 189 6.91 -4.52 12.62
C PRO A 189 6.72 -3.94 11.23
N SER A 190 5.59 -3.28 11.00
CA SER A 190 5.26 -2.72 9.70
C SER A 190 4.43 -1.45 9.82
N ASP A 191 4.52 -0.65 8.77
CA ASP A 191 3.64 0.49 8.52
C ASP A 191 3.21 0.45 7.06
N CYS A 192 1.98 0.89 6.80
CA CYS A 192 1.36 0.83 5.49
C CYS A 192 0.59 2.11 5.20
N VAL A 193 0.74 2.60 3.98
CA VAL A 193 -0.03 3.72 3.44
C VAL A 193 -0.80 3.27 2.21
N GLU A 194 -1.96 3.88 2.00
CA GLU A 194 -2.75 3.67 0.78
C GLU A 194 -2.51 4.85 -0.16
N VAL A 195 -2.29 4.57 -1.44
CA VAL A 195 -2.03 5.57 -2.49
C VAL A 195 -2.90 5.29 -3.70
N ILE A 196 -3.12 6.30 -4.53
CA ILE A 196 -3.89 6.20 -5.77
C ILE A 196 -2.93 6.21 -6.94
N ARG A 197 -3.12 5.30 -7.89
CA ARG A 197 -2.31 5.28 -9.10
C ARG A 197 -2.77 6.37 -10.08
N GLU A 198 -1.86 7.24 -10.54
CA GLU A 198 -2.12 8.29 -11.55
C GLU A 198 -2.48 7.75 -12.94
#